data_AF-A0AAR2JR20-F1
#
_entry.id   AF-A0AAR2JR20-F1
#
_cell.length_a   1.000
_cell.length_b   1.000
_cell.length_c   1.000
_cell.angle_alpha   90.00
_cell.angle_beta   90.00
_cell.angle_gamma   90.00
#
_symmetry.space_group_name_H-M   'P 1'
#
loop_
_entity.id
_entity.type
_entity.pdbx_description
1 polymer ?
#
loop_
_entity_poly.entity_id
_entity_poly.type
_entity_poly.pdbx_seq_one_letter_code
_entity_poly.pdbx_strand_id
1 'polypeptide(L)' 'MSPLPGAQLVRTPLQLYRYLLRCCKLLPSAAVQKHYRHAVRQSFNSHADEDDPERIRMIIQRSISDADWILDKYTKKK' A
#
# COMPACT_ATOMS: atom_id res chain seq x y z
N MET A 1 2.06 14.80 -4.46
CA MET A 1 3.19 13.88 -4.69
C MET A 1 2.73 12.85 -5.71
N SER A 2 3.57 12.53 -6.71
CA SER A 2 3.17 11.58 -7.75
C SER A 2 3.33 10.16 -7.22
N PRO A 3 2.32 9.29 -7.36
CA PRO A 3 2.43 7.93 -6.92
C PRO A 3 3.45 7.14 -7.75
N LEU A 4 3.96 6.03 -7.22
CA LEU A 4 4.87 5.19 -8.00
C LEU A 4 4.25 4.77 -9.34
N PRO A 5 5.08 4.55 -10.40
CA PRO A 5 4.62 4.05 -11.67
C PRO A 5 3.72 2.80 -11.49
N GLY A 6 2.48 2.89 -11.96
CA GLY A 6 1.50 1.80 -11.88
C GLY A 6 0.45 1.91 -10.77
N ALA A 7 0.52 2.88 -9.86
CA ALA A 7 -0.55 3.12 -8.89
C ALA A 7 -1.90 3.48 -9.55
N GLN A 8 -1.84 4.20 -10.68
CA GLN A 8 -3.02 4.56 -11.49
C GLN A 8 -3.74 3.34 -12.09
N LEU A 9 -3.06 2.17 -12.14
CA LEU A 9 -3.63 0.91 -12.63
C LEU A 9 -4.28 0.10 -11.52
N VAL A 10 -4.14 0.50 -10.26
CA VAL A 10 -4.72 -0.20 -9.12
C VAL A 10 -6.18 0.19 -8.99
N ARG A 11 -7.07 -0.71 -9.41
CA ARG A 11 -8.52 -0.54 -9.37
C ARG A 11 -9.22 -1.62 -8.54
N THR A 12 -8.52 -2.69 -8.17
CA THR A 12 -9.09 -3.81 -7.40
C THR A 12 -8.32 -4.08 -6.11
N PRO A 13 -8.96 -4.66 -5.08
CA PRO A 13 -8.29 -5.03 -3.82
C PRO A 13 -7.06 -5.92 -4.05
N LEU A 14 -7.15 -6.90 -4.96
CA LEU A 14 -6.03 -7.79 -5.25
C LEU A 14 -4.84 -7.07 -5.91
N GLN A 15 -5.11 -6.11 -6.80
CA GLN A 15 -4.07 -5.26 -7.38
C GLN A 15 -3.42 -4.39 -6.31
N LEU A 16 -4.21 -3.83 -5.38
CA LEU A 16 -3.72 -3.03 -4.26
C LEU A 16 -2.79 -3.86 -3.39
N TYR A 17 -3.21 -5.05 -2.97
CA TYR A 17 -2.41 -5.93 -2.13
C TYR A 17 -1.03 -6.23 -2.76
N ARG A 18 -1.01 -6.59 -4.06
CA ARG A 18 0.25 -6.82 -4.80
C ARG A 18 1.09 -5.55 -4.94
N TYR A 19 0.46 -4.40 -5.17
CA TYR A 19 1.14 -3.11 -5.24
C TYR A 19 1.83 -2.76 -3.91
N LEU A 20 1.11 -2.87 -2.78
CA LEU A 20 1.66 -2.58 -1.45
C LEU A 20 2.81 -3.52 -1.08
N LEU A 21 2.73 -4.80 -1.43
CA LEU A 21 3.84 -5.74 -1.21
C LEU A 21 5.08 -5.40 -2.04
N ARG A 22 4.92 -4.84 -3.25
CA ARG A 22 6.05 -4.32 -4.04
C ARG A 22 6.66 -3.09 -3.39
N CYS A 23 5.82 -2.15 -2.91
CA CYS A 23 6.29 -0.97 -2.16
C CYS A 23 7.10 -1.39 -0.93
N CYS A 24 6.64 -2.40 -0.18
CA CYS A 24 7.38 -2.90 0.97
C CYS A 24 8.79 -3.39 0.63
N LYS A 25 9.06 -3.87 -0.59
CA LYS A 25 10.40 -4.31 -1.01
C LYS A 25 11.36 -3.14 -1.24
N LEU A 26 10.85 -1.94 -1.47
CA LEU A 26 11.65 -0.73 -1.68
C LEU A 26 12.12 -0.09 -0.36
N LEU A 27 11.63 -0.58 0.78
CA LEU A 27 12.00 -0.03 2.09
C LEU A 27 13.42 -0.46 2.49
N PRO A 28 14.16 0.40 3.20
CA PRO A 28 15.62 0.31 3.31
C PRO A 28 16.15 -0.81 4.23
N SER A 29 15.32 -1.36 5.13
CA SER A 29 15.79 -2.39 6.08
C SER A 29 14.82 -3.55 6.21
N ALA A 30 15.34 -4.76 6.40
CA ALA A 30 14.54 -5.98 6.52
C ALA A 30 13.50 -5.92 7.66
N ALA A 31 13.83 -5.26 8.77
CA ALA A 31 12.92 -5.03 9.88
C ALA A 31 11.72 -4.16 9.48
N VAL A 32 11.98 -3.04 8.79
CA VAL A 32 10.94 -2.14 8.29
C VAL A 32 10.10 -2.83 7.22
N GLN A 33 10.73 -3.55 6.29
CA GLN A 33 10.02 -4.36 5.29
C GLN A 33 9.09 -5.39 5.94
N LYS A 34 9.57 -6.10 6.98
CA LYS A 34 8.78 -7.11 7.70
C LYS A 34 7.58 -6.46 8.38
N HIS A 35 7.79 -5.36 9.11
CA HIS A 35 6.71 -4.62 9.79
C HIS A 35 5.59 -4.24 8.82
N TYR A 36 5.91 -3.57 7.71
CA TYR A 36 4.90 -3.14 6.74
C TYR A 36 4.26 -4.29 5.97
N ARG A 37 5.00 -5.37 5.67
CA ARG A 37 4.38 -6.59 5.09
C ARG A 37 3.33 -7.21 6.01
N HIS A 38 3.58 -7.24 7.32
CA HIS A 38 2.58 -7.71 8.29
C HIS A 38 1.38 -6.75 8.37
N ALA A 39 1.62 -5.44 8.43
CA ALA A 39 0.57 -4.44 8.46
C ALA A 39 -0.35 -4.53 7.22
N VAL A 40 0.23 -4.66 6.02
CA VAL A 40 -0.53 -4.83 4.77
C VAL A 40 -1.42 -6.07 4.81
N ARG A 41 -0.90 -7.21 5.30
CA ARG A 41 -1.69 -8.46 5.41
C ARG A 41 -2.83 -8.32 6.42
N GLN A 42 -2.53 -7.75 7.58
CA GLN A 42 -3.53 -7.55 8.64
C GLN A 42 -4.65 -6.63 8.17
N SER A 43 -4.30 -5.50 7.56
CA SER A 43 -5.27 -4.53 7.04
C SER A 43 -6.08 -5.08 5.86
N PHE A 44 -5.47 -5.88 4.99
CA PHE A 44 -6.20 -6.52 3.89
C PHE A 44 -7.27 -7.48 4.44
N ASN A 45 -6.92 -8.31 5.43
CA ASN A 45 -7.85 -9.24 6.05
C ASN A 45 -8.95 -8.54 6.87
N SER A 46 -8.69 -7.37 7.46
CA SER A 46 -9.71 -6.61 8.21
C SER A 46 -10.81 -6.00 7.33
N HIS A 47 -10.62 -6.00 6.00
CA HIS A 47 -11.60 -5.51 5.03
C HIS A 47 -12.20 -6.66 4.19
N ALA A 48 -12.10 -7.91 4.65
CA ALA A 48 -12.58 -9.07 3.90
C ALA A 48 -14.09 -9.04 3.60
N ASP A 49 -14.88 -8.47 4.52
CA ASP A 49 -16.34 -8.38 4.42
C ASP A 49 -16.81 -7.06 3.77
N GLU A 50 -15.88 -6.23 3.29
CA GLU A 50 -16.23 -4.97 2.61
C GLU A 50 -16.62 -5.23 1.15
N ASP A 51 -17.89 -4.99 0.82
CA ASP A 51 -18.45 -5.18 -0.52
C ASP A 51 -18.93 -3.87 -1.17
N ASP A 52 -18.97 -2.75 -0.44
CA ASP A 52 -19.36 -1.45 -1.01
C ASP A 52 -18.29 -0.94 -2.00
N PRO A 53 -18.62 -0.79 -3.29
CA PRO A 53 -17.66 -0.35 -4.30
C PRO A 53 -17.06 1.02 -4.02
N GLU A 54 -17.80 1.97 -3.43
CA GLU A 54 -17.25 3.29 -3.12
C GLU A 54 -16.28 3.22 -1.94
N ARG A 55 -16.63 2.46 -0.90
CA ARG A 55 -15.74 2.21 0.23
C ARG A 55 -14.44 1.52 -0.19
N ILE A 56 -14.52 0.51 -1.06
CA ILE A 56 -13.36 -0.18 -1.63
C ILE A 56 -12.46 0.81 -2.39
N ARG A 57 -13.04 1.66 -3.25
CA ARG A 57 -12.26 2.69 -3.99
C ARG A 57 -11.57 3.65 -3.04
N MET A 58 -12.25 4.10 -1.99
CA MET A 58 -11.66 4.98 -0.98
C MET A 58 -10.49 4.31 -0.25
N ILE A 59 -10.63 3.04 0.14
CA ILE A 59 -9.55 2.26 0.77
C ILE A 59 -8.34 2.18 -0.16
N ILE A 60 -8.56 1.89 -1.46
CA ILE A 60 -7.50 1.82 -2.46
C ILE A 60 -6.75 3.16 -2.56
N GLN A 61 -7.47 4.26 -2.79
CA GLN A 61 -6.87 5.59 -2.96
C GLN A 61 -6.09 6.02 -1.72
N ARG A 62 -6.67 5.78 -0.53
CA ARG A 62 -6.02 6.11 0.74
C ARG A 62 -4.75 5.28 0.95
N SER A 63 -4.83 3.97 0.73
CA SER A 63 -3.70 3.06 0.91
C SER A 63 -2.54 3.37 -0.04
N ILE A 64 -2.82 3.80 -1.27
CA ILE A 64 -1.79 4.27 -2.21
C ILE A 64 -1.10 5.52 -1.66
N SER A 65 -1.88 6.51 -1.21
CA SER A 65 -1.36 7.76 -0.67
C SER A 65 -0.50 7.53 0.58
N ASP A 66 -0.95 6.64 1.47
CA ASP A 66 -0.20 6.27 2.67
C ASP A 66 1.10 5.54 2.31
N ALA A 67 1.08 4.65 1.31
CA ALA A 67 2.28 3.97 0.83
C ALA A 67 3.31 4.94 0.22
N ASP A 68 2.86 5.91 -0.56
CA ASP A 68 3.73 6.93 -1.14
C ASP A 68 4.39 7.77 -0.04
N TRP A 69 3.63 8.19 0.98
CA TRP A 69 4.18 8.92 2.12
C TRP A 69 5.20 8.11 2.92
N ILE A 70 4.93 6.81 3.15
CA ILE A 70 5.86 5.91 3.84
C ILE A 70 7.16 5.78 3.04
N LEU A 71 7.06 5.52 1.74
CA LEU A 71 8.24 5.40 0.88
C LEU A 71 9.05 6.68 0.95
N ASP A 72 8.41 7.84 0.75
CA ASP A 72 9.05 9.15 0.83
C ASP A 72 9.81 9.34 2.14
N LYS A 73 9.16 9.04 3.28
CA LYS A 73 9.76 9.13 4.62
C LYS A 73 11.03 8.29 4.77
N TYR A 74 11.07 7.09 4.18
CA TYR A 74 12.20 6.17 4.34
C TYR A 74 13.23 6.25 3.21
N THR A 75 12.89 6.80 2.05
CA THR A 75 13.79 6.95 0.90
C THR A 75 14.38 8.36 0.76
N LYS A 76 13.70 9.42 1.22
CA LYS A 76 14.23 10.79 1.19
C LYS A 76 15.24 11.11 2.30
N LYS A 77 15.81 10.11 2.97
CA LYS A 77 16.98 10.33 3.82
C LYS A 77 18.24 10.44 2.94
N LYS A 78 18.48 11.65 2.43
CA LYS A 78 19.80 12.16 2.08
C LYS A 78 20.04 13.44 2.86
#